data_AF-A0A9E3CYR1-F1
#
_entry.id   AF-A0A9E3CYR1-F1
#
_cell.length_a   1.000
_cell.length_b   1.000
_cell.length_c   1.000
_cell.angle_alpha   90.00
_cell.angle_beta   90.00
_cell.angle_gamma   90.00
#
_symmetry.space_group_name_H-M   'P 1'
#
loop_
_entity.id
_entity.type
_entity.pdbx_description
1 polymer ?
#
loop_
_entity_poly.entity_id
_entity_poly.type
_entity_poly.pdbx_seq_one_letter_code
_entity_poly.pdbx_strand_id
1 'polypeptide(L)' 'MVTVSALAAMPGVEPQLESHLSMAMNTGLTESGLKQAFDLIEKNIGRQQAEAARKSLAKVVAARPEKQPR' A
#
# COMPACT_ATOMS: atom_id res chain seq x y z
N MET A 1 -3.97 -5.11 -7.91
CA MET A 1 -4.47 -5.13 -6.51
C MET A 1 -4.11 -6.41 -5.76
N VAL A 2 -4.23 -7.59 -6.40
CA VAL A 2 -3.95 -8.92 -5.76
C VAL A 2 -2.60 -8.97 -5.05
N THR A 3 -1.50 -8.66 -5.74
CA THR A 3 -0.14 -8.73 -5.16
C THR A 3 0.08 -7.79 -3.98
N VAL A 4 -0.43 -6.56 -4.04
CA VAL A 4 -0.33 -5.59 -2.94
C VAL A 4 -1.05 -6.10 -1.70
N SER A 5 -2.22 -6.73 -1.89
CA SER A 5 -3.01 -7.27 -0.77
C SER A 5 -2.31 -8.47 -0.13
N ALA A 6 -1.73 -9.36 -0.94
CA ALA A 6 -0.94 -10.49 -0.44
C ALA A 6 0.31 -10.03 0.32
N LEU A 7 1.06 -9.06 -0.22
CA LEU A 7 2.25 -8.53 0.45
C LEU A 7 1.90 -7.80 1.76
N ALA A 8 0.82 -7.02 1.77
CA ALA A 8 0.37 -6.31 2.96
C ALA A 8 -0.15 -7.25 4.07
N ALA A 9 -0.50 -8.49 3.73
CA ALA A 9 -0.92 -9.52 4.69
C ALA A 9 0.25 -10.24 5.37
N MET A 10 1.48 -10.11 4.86
CA MET A 10 2.66 -10.83 5.33
C MET A 10 3.61 -9.91 6.11
N PRO A 11 4.17 -10.35 7.25
CA PRO A 11 5.19 -9.58 7.95
C PRO A 11 6.54 -9.66 7.22
N GLY A 12 7.37 -8.60 7.33
CA GLY A 12 8.77 -8.64 6.91
C GLY A 12 9.02 -8.51 5.41
N VAL A 13 8.01 -8.14 4.63
CA VAL A 13 8.08 -7.94 3.17
C VAL A 13 7.79 -6.48 2.76
N GLU A 14 8.00 -5.54 3.67
CA GLU A 14 7.76 -4.11 3.47
C GLU A 14 8.51 -3.54 2.26
N PRO A 15 9.78 -3.89 1.96
CA PRO A 15 10.47 -3.40 0.77
C PRO A 15 9.78 -3.79 -0.55
N GLN A 16 9.28 -5.02 -0.64
CA GLN A 16 8.51 -5.52 -1.79
C GLN A 16 7.16 -4.80 -1.86
N LEU A 17 6.49 -4.65 -0.72
CA LEU A 17 5.22 -3.93 -0.63
C LEU A 17 5.37 -2.49 -1.12
N GLU A 18 6.39 -1.76 -0.67
CA GLU A 18 6.70 -0.39 -1.10
C GLU A 18 6.91 -0.30 -2.62
N SER A 19 7.67 -1.23 -3.20
CA SER A 19 7.90 -1.30 -4.66
C SER A 19 6.58 -1.53 -5.43
N HIS A 20 5.77 -2.50 -4.99
CA HIS A 20 4.49 -2.81 -5.62
C HIS A 20 3.45 -1.70 -5.44
N LEU A 21 3.48 -0.96 -4.32
CA LEU A 21 2.62 0.21 -4.11
C LEU A 21 2.95 1.33 -5.09
N SER A 22 4.23 1.62 -5.30
CA SER A 22 4.68 2.61 -6.29
C SER A 22 4.19 2.24 -7.70
N MET A 23 4.36 0.98 -8.09
CA MET A 23 3.88 0.46 -9.38
C MET A 23 2.35 0.53 -9.50
N ALA A 24 1.61 0.09 -8.48
CA ALA A 24 0.15 0.09 -8.47
C ALA A 24 -0.41 1.51 -8.61
N MET A 25 0.21 2.50 -7.98
CA MET A 25 -0.21 3.89 -8.15
C MET A 25 0.24 4.50 -9.49
N ASN A 26 1.16 3.89 -10.23
CA ASN A 26 1.48 4.28 -11.60
C ASN A 26 0.46 3.73 -12.61
N THR A 27 -0.24 2.63 -12.27
CA THR A 27 -1.32 2.07 -13.09
C THR A 27 -2.71 2.66 -12.77
N GLY A 28 -2.77 3.70 -11.93
CA GLY A 28 -4.00 4.45 -11.64
C GLY A 28 -4.71 4.06 -10.34
N LEU A 29 -4.15 3.15 -9.53
CA LEU A 29 -4.70 2.86 -8.21
C LEU A 29 -4.50 4.07 -7.28
N THR A 30 -5.57 4.51 -6.61
CA THR A 30 -5.52 5.68 -5.73
C THR A 30 -5.07 5.30 -4.32
N GLU A 31 -4.54 6.28 -3.59
CA GLU A 31 -4.21 6.12 -2.17
C GLU A 31 -5.44 5.70 -1.34
N SER A 32 -6.61 6.26 -1.64
CA SER A 32 -7.87 5.90 -0.98
C SER A 32 -8.26 4.44 -1.22
N GLY A 33 -8.12 3.94 -2.45
CA GLY A 33 -8.40 2.53 -2.77
C GLY A 33 -7.43 1.57 -2.07
N LEU A 34 -6.17 1.97 -1.93
CA LEU A 34 -5.17 1.22 -1.15
C LEU A 34 -5.51 1.19 0.34
N LYS A 35 -5.90 2.33 0.92
CA LYS A 35 -6.34 2.41 2.32
C LYS A 35 -7.55 1.51 2.61
N GLN A 36 -8.54 1.49 1.72
CA GLN A 36 -9.68 0.57 1.83
C GLN A 36 -9.25 -0.90 1.84
N ALA A 37 -8.26 -1.28 1.02
CA ALA A 37 -7.71 -2.63 1.05
C ALA A 37 -7.06 -2.95 2.41
N PHE A 38 -6.37 -1.98 3.00
CA PHE A 38 -5.74 -2.16 4.31
C PHE A 38 -6.75 -2.23 5.45
N ASP A 39 -7.90 -1.57 5.33
CA ASP A 39 -9.00 -1.72 6.29
C ASP A 39 -9.59 -3.14 6.24
N LEU A 40 -9.64 -3.76 5.06
CA LEU A 40 -10.01 -5.18 4.94
C LEU A 40 -8.95 -6.09 5.56
N ILE A 41 -7.66 -5.76 5.43
CA ILE A 41 -6.57 -6.49 6.09
C ILE A 41 -6.68 -6.37 7.62
N GLU A 42 -6.98 -5.18 8.14
CA GLU A 42 -7.19 -4.98 9.58
C GLU A 42 -8.34 -5.86 10.11
N LYS A 43 -9.44 -5.92 9.37
CA LYS A 43 -10.64 -6.70 9.72
C LYS A 43 -10.43 -8.22 9.65
N ASN A 44 -9.66 -8.70 8.67
CA ASN A 44 -9.59 -10.14 8.37
C ASN A 44 -8.26 -10.80 8.77
N ILE A 45 -7.19 -10.03 8.95
CA ILE A 45 -5.83 -10.55 9.19
C ILE A 45 -5.29 -10.00 10.50
N GLY A 46 -5.29 -8.67 10.65
CA GLY A 46 -4.87 -8.04 11.88
C GLY A 46 -4.40 -6.60 11.72
N ARG A 47 -4.50 -5.85 12.81
CA ARG A 47 -4.10 -4.44 12.89
C ARG A 47 -2.61 -4.22 12.59
N GLN A 48 -1.74 -5.15 12.99
CA GLN A 48 -0.30 -5.01 12.79
C GLN A 48 0.06 -4.97 11.29
N GLN A 49 -0.52 -5.87 10.50
CA GLN A 49 -0.34 -5.96 9.05
C GLN A 49 -0.86 -4.70 8.35
N ALA A 50 -2.06 -4.25 8.73
CA ALA A 50 -2.65 -3.03 8.18
C ALA A 50 -1.81 -1.78 8.49
N GLU A 51 -1.31 -1.65 9.72
CA GLU A 51 -0.44 -0.52 10.11
C GLU A 51 0.90 -0.54 9.39
N ALA A 52 1.52 -1.72 9.22
CA ALA A 52 2.73 -1.85 8.41
C ALA A 52 2.48 -1.40 6.97
N ALA A 53 1.37 -1.83 6.36
CA ALA A 53 1.00 -1.44 5.01
C ALA A 53 0.71 0.06 4.88
N ARG A 54 0.02 0.67 5.85
CA ARG A 54 -0.21 2.13 5.91
C ARG A 54 1.10 2.90 6.01
N LYS A 55 2.05 2.45 6.83
CA LYS A 55 3.39 3.06 6.93
C LYS A 55 4.16 2.96 5.62
N SER A 56 4.17 1.81 4.96
CA SER A 56 4.78 1.63 3.64
C SER A 56 4.14 2.55 2.59
N LEU A 57 2.81 2.69 2.58
CA LEU A 57 2.12 3.62 1.70
C LEU A 57 2.53 5.08 1.97
N ALA A 58 2.60 5.51 3.23
CA ALA A 58 3.02 6.86 3.59
C ALA A 58 4.43 7.19 3.09
N LYS A 59 5.38 6.25 3.22
CA LYS A 59 6.73 6.39 2.67
C LYS A 59 6.73 6.56 1.16
N VAL A 60 5.97 5.72 0.45
CA VAL A 60 5.91 5.76 -1.02
C VAL A 60 5.27 7.06 -1.49
N VAL A 61 4.22 7.55 -0.82
CA VAL A 61 3.60 8.85 -1.16
C VAL A 61 4.58 10.00 -0.92
N ALA A 62 5.30 10.01 0.19
CA ALA A 62 6.29 11.04 0.50
C ALA A 62 7.49 11.03 -0.46
N ALA A 63 7.89 9.86 -0.97
CA ALA A 63 9.00 9.71 -1.91
C ALA A 63 8.62 10.02 -3.37
N ARG A 64 7.33 10.15 -3.68
CA ARG A 64 6.88 10.47 -5.04
C ARG A 64 6.95 11.98 -5.27
N PRO A 65 7.52 12.43 -6.40
CA PRO A 65 7.37 13.83 -6.80
C PRO A 65 5.88 14.13 -7.02
N GLU A 66 5.45 15.33 -6.65
CA GLU A 66 4.10 15.82 -6.95
C GLU A 66 3.78 15.56 -8.43
N LYS A 67 2.80 14.70 -8.70
CA LYS A 67 2.27 14.57 -10.05
C LYS A 67 1.42 15.80 -10.32
N GLN A 68 2.00 16.76 -11.05
CA GLN A 68 1.31 17.81 -11.80
C GLN A 68 0.01 17.22 -12.40
N PRO A 69 -1.15 17.90 -12.25
CA PRO A 69 -2.41 17.39 -12.77
C PRO A 69 -2.29 17.08 -14.27
N ARG A 70 -2.81 15.91 -14.67
CA ARG A 70 -2.88 15.49 -16.07
C ARG A 70 -3.80 16.41 -16.87
#